data_AF-A0A356B2G0-F1
#
_entry.id   AF-A0A356B2G0-F1
#
_cell.length_a   1.000
_cell.length_b   1.000
_cell.length_c   1.000
_cell.angle_alpha   90.00
_cell.angle_beta   90.00
_cell.angle_gamma   90.00
#
_symmetry.space_group_name_H-M   'P 1'
#
loop_
_entity.id
_entity.type
_entity.pdbx_description
1 polymer ?
#
loop_
_entity_poly.entity_id
_entity_poly.type
_entity_poly.pdbx_seq_one_letter_code
_entity_poly.pdbx_strand_id
1 'polypeptide(L)' 'MILPTKHTNFSESLLGFGSYILNKLEKEKTIDSLWHEYQNAFQRKEYPAKHSFENLLLTLVFLYSIGAIEEQDGGVMKCT' A
#
# COMPACT_ATOMS: atom_id res chain seq x y z
N MET A 1 -4.84 17.03 13.44
CA MET A 1 -5.62 17.29 12.21
C MET A 1 -7.10 17.27 12.61
N ILE A 2 -7.84 18.39 12.54
CA ILE A 2 -9.22 18.49 13.09
C ILE A 2 -10.30 18.71 12.01
N LEU A 3 -9.92 18.96 10.75
CA LEU A 3 -10.88 19.05 9.64
C LEU A 3 -10.53 18.05 8.55
N PRO A 4 -11.35 17.01 8.32
CA PRO A 4 -11.18 16.11 7.18
C PRO A 4 -11.48 16.91 5.91
N THR A 5 -10.53 16.94 4.97
CA THR A 5 -10.74 17.47 3.63
C THR A 5 -11.88 16.68 2.98
N LYS A 6 -12.94 17.38 2.58
CA LYS A 6 -14.23 16.81 2.12
C LYS A 6 -14.13 16.00 0.81
N HIS A 7 -12.93 15.85 0.23
CA HIS A 7 -12.67 15.28 -1.09
C HIS A 7 -11.30 14.58 -1.18
N THR A 8 -10.91 13.76 -0.19
CA THR A 8 -9.79 12.83 -0.43
C THR A 8 -10.24 11.78 -1.44
N ASN A 9 -9.59 11.73 -2.60
CA ASN A 9 -9.81 10.66 -3.56
C ASN A 9 -9.50 9.32 -2.89
N PHE A 10 -10.23 8.26 -3.24
CA PHE A 10 -10.04 6.96 -2.58
C PHE A 10 -8.60 6.46 -2.72
N SER A 11 -7.95 6.74 -3.85
CA SER A 11 -6.53 6.47 -4.10
C SER A 11 -5.57 7.21 -3.15
N GLU A 12 -5.98 8.30 -2.53
CA GLU A 12 -5.17 9.03 -1.54
C GLU A 12 -5.32 8.45 -0.13
N SER A 13 -6.32 7.59 0.10
CA SER A 13 -6.52 6.93 1.40
C SER A 13 -5.61 5.71 1.57
N LEU A 14 -5.28 5.38 2.82
CA LEU A 14 -4.54 4.15 3.14
C LEU A 14 -5.33 2.90 2.72
N LEU A 15 -6.65 2.95 2.74
CA LEU A 15 -7.50 1.82 2.32
C LEU A 15 -7.40 1.59 0.80
N GLY A 16 -7.49 2.66 0.01
CA GLY A 16 -7.32 2.58 -1.44
C GLY A 16 -5.90 2.22 -1.85
N PHE A 17 -4.90 2.68 -1.11
CA PHE A 17 -3.52 2.25 -1.30
C PHE A 17 -3.31 0.78 -0.90
N GLY A 18 -3.94 0.35 0.18
CA GLY A 18 -3.92 -1.04 0.62
C GLY A 18 -4.51 -1.99 -0.42
N SER A 19 -5.61 -1.62 -1.07
CA SER A 19 -6.14 -2.41 -2.20
C SER A 19 -5.14 -2.54 -3.34
N TYR A 20 -4.41 -1.48 -3.67
CA TYR A 20 -3.36 -1.53 -4.69
C TYR A 20 -2.22 -2.48 -4.28
N ILE A 21 -1.73 -2.38 -3.04
CA ILE A 21 -0.67 -3.24 -2.51
C ILE A 21 -1.10 -4.71 -2.52
N LEU A 22 -2.32 -5.02 -2.03
CA LEU A 22 -2.86 -6.39 -2.02
C LEU A 22 -2.93 -6.99 -3.42
N ASN A 23 -3.25 -6.18 -4.44
CA ASN A 23 -3.24 -6.62 -5.84
C ASN A 23 -1.82 -6.86 -6.40
N LYS A 24 -0.78 -6.32 -5.76
CA LYS A 24 0.63 -6.56 -6.13
C LYS A 24 1.26 -7.71 -5.36
N LEU A 25 0.64 -8.16 -4.27
CA LEU A 25 1.08 -9.28 -3.43
C LEU A 25 0.52 -10.63 -3.95
N GLU A 26 0.73 -10.94 -5.23
CA GLU A 26 0.45 -12.28 -5.78
C GLU A 26 1.46 -13.34 -5.28
N LYS A 27 2.63 -12.87 -4.85
CA LYS A 27 3.73 -13.65 -4.27
C LYS A 27 4.34 -12.84 -3.14
N GLU A 28 5.15 -13.49 -2.33
CA GLU A 28 5.98 -12.82 -1.32
C GLU A 28 6.83 -11.71 -1.98
N LYS A 29 6.83 -10.53 -1.36
CA LYS A 29 7.65 -9.39 -1.80
C LYS A 29 8.25 -8.65 -0.62
N THR A 30 9.46 -8.16 -0.80
CA THR A 30 10.08 -7.24 0.15
C THR A 30 9.40 -5.86 0.07
N ILE A 31 9.51 -5.10 1.17
CA ILE A 31 8.97 -3.73 1.26
C ILE A 31 9.62 -2.83 0.19
N ASP A 32 10.92 -2.96 -0.05
CA ASP A 32 11.63 -2.20 -1.08
C ASP A 32 11.09 -2.48 -2.48
N SER A 33 10.79 -3.75 -2.79
CA SER A 33 10.22 -4.14 -4.08
C SER A 33 8.83 -3.51 -4.28
N LEU A 34 7.97 -3.58 -3.26
CA LEU A 34 6.64 -2.94 -3.28
C LEU A 34 6.76 -1.42 -3.47
N TRP A 35 7.71 -0.78 -2.79
CA TRP A 35 7.94 0.66 -2.93
C TRP A 35 8.37 1.03 -4.35
N HIS A 36 9.33 0.30 -4.92
CA HIS A 36 9.78 0.52 -6.29
C HIS A 36 8.67 0.29 -7.33
N GLU A 37 7.87 -0.78 -7.17
CA GLU A 37 6.72 -1.04 -8.05
C GLU A 37 5.70 0.10 -8.00
N TYR A 38 5.37 0.59 -6.80
CA TYR A 38 4.50 1.74 -6.63
C TYR A 38 5.08 3.00 -7.28
N GLN A 39 6.37 3.31 -7.06
CA GLN A 39 7.02 4.47 -7.68
C GLN A 39 6.95 4.41 -9.21
N ASN A 40 7.19 3.24 -9.79
CA ASN A 40 7.08 3.02 -11.24
C ASN A 40 5.64 3.22 -11.73
N ALA A 41 4.65 2.67 -11.04
CA ALA A 41 3.24 2.83 -11.38
C ALA A 41 2.80 4.30 -11.29
N PHE A 42 3.28 5.05 -10.28
CA PHE A 42 3.02 6.48 -10.15
C PHE A 42 3.66 7.28 -11.29
N GLN A 43 4.93 7.01 -11.64
CA GLN A 43 5.61 7.66 -12.77
C GLN A 43 4.91 7.40 -14.11
N ARG A 44 4.41 6.18 -14.30
CA ARG A 44 3.63 5.77 -15.49
C ARG A 44 2.18 6.26 -15.49
N LYS A 45 1.75 6.94 -14.43
CA LYS A 45 0.36 7.39 -14.21
C LYS A 45 -0.67 6.24 -14.15
N GLU A 46 -0.23 5.03 -13.81
CA GLU A 46 -1.09 3.87 -13.57
C GLU A 46 -1.76 3.95 -12.20
N TYR A 47 -1.09 4.57 -11.22
CA TYR A 47 -1.66 4.89 -9.91
C TYR A 47 -1.77 6.40 -9.74
N PRO A 48 -2.97 6.97 -9.50
CA PRO A 48 -3.21 8.40 -9.64
C PRO A 48 -2.81 9.25 -8.41
N ALA A 49 -2.45 8.62 -7.29
CA ALA A 49 -2.17 9.32 -6.03
C ALA A 49 -0.71 9.17 -5.59
N LYS A 50 -0.16 10.25 -5.03
CA LYS A 50 1.19 10.27 -4.48
C LYS A 50 1.18 9.91 -3.00
N HIS A 51 1.69 8.73 -2.67
CA HIS A 51 2.05 8.28 -1.33
C HIS A 51 3.53 8.49 -1.02
N SER A 52 3.81 8.73 0.26
CA SER A 52 5.16 8.69 0.82
C SER A 52 5.51 7.27 1.29
N PHE A 53 6.77 7.05 1.67
CA PHE A 53 7.19 5.75 2.20
C PHE A 53 6.56 5.46 3.56
N GLU A 54 6.33 6.49 4.37
CA GLU A 54 5.60 6.38 5.64
C GLU A 54 4.16 5.91 5.42
N ASN A 55 3.49 6.39 4.38
CA ASN A 55 2.15 5.90 4.02
C ASN A 55 2.18 4.43 3.62
N LEU A 56 3.22 3.97 2.91
CA LEU A 56 3.42 2.55 2.60
C LEU A 56 3.51 1.73 3.89
N LEU A 57 4.41 2.12 4.80
CA LEU A 57 4.57 1.42 6.08
C LEU A 57 3.28 1.40 6.90
N LEU A 58 2.59 2.54 7.01
CA LEU A 58 1.33 2.63 7.75
C LEU A 58 0.23 1.78 7.11
N THR A 59 0.22 1.68 5.79
CA THR A 59 -0.70 0.81 5.05
C THR A 59 -0.41 -0.65 5.30
N LEU A 60 0.87 -1.07 5.29
CA LEU A 60 1.27 -2.44 5.63
C LEU A 60 0.90 -2.77 7.07
N VAL A 61 1.19 -1.88 8.04
CA VAL A 61 0.78 -2.07 9.44
C VAL A 61 -0.74 -2.20 9.56
N PHE A 62 -1.50 -1.37 8.85
CA PHE A 62 -2.95 -1.45 8.81
C PHE A 62 -3.44 -2.80 8.26
N LEU A 63 -2.93 -3.22 7.10
CA LEU A 63 -3.29 -4.50 6.47
C LEU A 63 -2.92 -5.70 7.34
N TYR A 64 -1.77 -5.66 7.99
CA TYR A 64 -1.33 -6.69 8.92
C TYR A 64 -2.25 -6.76 10.14
N SER A 65 -2.61 -5.60 10.70
CA SER A 65 -3.49 -5.50 11.87
C SER A 65 -4.88 -6.08 11.64
N ILE A 66 -5.36 -6.10 10.38
CA ILE A 66 -6.65 -6.68 10.01
C ILE A 66 -6.52 -8.11 9.46
N GLY A 67 -5.33 -8.70 9.48
CA GLY A 67 -5.07 -10.06 8.97
C GLY A 67 -5.17 -10.21 7.46
N ALA A 68 -4.97 -9.12 6.69
CA ALA A 68 -4.99 -9.16 5.23
C ALA A 68 -3.62 -9.55 4.62
N ILE A 69 -2.54 -9.34 5.37
CA ILE A 69 -1.18 -9.73 5.01
C ILE A 69 -0.47 -10.32 6.22
N GLU A 70 0.54 -11.12 5.95
CA GLU A 70 1.46 -11.67 6.93
C GLU A 70 2.91 -11.48 6.49
N GLU A 71 3.83 -11.64 7.45
CA GLU A 71 5.26 -11.64 7.19
C GLU A 71 5.72 -13.09 7.01
N GLN A 72 6.51 -13.33 5.97
CA GLN A 72 7.09 -14.63 5.66
C GLN A 72 8.51 -14.43 5.12
N ASP A 73 9.49 -15.06 5.76
CA ASP A 73 10.89 -15.11 5.32
C ASP A 73 11.55 -13.73 5.05
N GLY A 74 11.11 -12.69 5.77
CA GLY A 74 11.55 -11.30 5.62
C GLY A 74 10.79 -10.50 4.56
N GLY A 75 9.81 -11.13 3.90
CA GLY A 75 8.90 -10.54 2.94
C GLY A 75 7.46 -10.41 3.46
N VAL A 76 6.62 -9.80 2.64
CA VAL A 76 5.19 -9.65 2.89
C VAL A 76 4.43 -10.55 1.92
N MET A 77 3.46 -11.30 2.44
CA MET A 77 2.54 -12.13 1.65
C MET A 77 1.09 -11.80 2.00
N LYS A 78 0.19 -12.00 1.04
CA LYS A 78 -1.26 -11.87 1.25
C LYS A 78 -1.81 -13.13 1.94
N CYS A 79 -2.60 -12.94 3.00
CA CYS A 79 -3.32 -14.04 3.65
C CYS A 79 -4.46 -14.54 2.76
N THR A 80 -4.67 -15.85 2.68
CA THR A 80 -5.73 -16.50 1.87
C THR A 80 -6.98 -16.77 2.69
#